data_AF-A0A1V4UA06-F1
#
_entry.id   AF-A0A1V4UA06-F1
#
_cell.length_a   1.000
_cell.length_b   1.000
_cell.length_c   1.000
_cell.angle_alpha   90.00
_cell.angle_beta   90.00
_cell.angle_gamma   90.00
#
_symmetry.space_group_name_H-M   'P 1'
#
loop_
_entity.id
_entity.type
_entity.pdbx_description
1 polymer ?
#
loop_
_entity_poly.entity_id
_entity_poly.type
_entity_poly.pdbx_seq_one_letter_code
_entity_poly.pdbx_strand_id
1 'polypeptide(L)'
;MVAGGQAYYVEVDDRLSSYPVATAAQMMDTAVARAAADAYNQKAAPGTRAMVLSSNLLTPIDTVPALKHYRLVHESPTNVIPAGAGWDIKYVKVFEYVPGARIQGTGVIALDLVSNTGRTFTYKQASTDGEFIVPYSTTGSPYEVKAAGRYRIEGTGREIDVPETAVMQGLQVG
;
A
#
# COMPACT_ATOMS: atom_id res chain seq x y z
N MET A 1 3.23 7.00 3.65
CA MET A 1 3.07 6.03 4.76
C MET A 1 1.66 6.21 5.32
N VAL A 2 0.86 5.16 5.42
CA VAL A 2 -0.40 5.19 6.17
C VAL A 2 -0.05 4.72 7.59
N ALA A 3 -0.19 5.58 8.59
CA ALA A 3 0.00 5.19 9.99
C ALA A 3 -1.10 4.20 10.40
N GLY A 4 -0.75 3.21 11.24
CA GLY A 4 -1.66 2.13 11.63
C GLY A 4 -2.94 2.66 12.28
N GLY A 5 -4.09 2.20 11.78
CA GLY A 5 -5.39 2.49 12.38
C GLY A 5 -5.69 1.60 13.59
N GLN A 6 -6.96 1.22 13.74
CA GLN A 6 -7.34 0.17 14.70
C GLN A 6 -7.11 -1.22 14.10
N ALA A 7 -6.66 -2.16 14.93
CA ALA A 7 -6.48 -3.57 14.59
C ALA A 7 -7.15 -4.47 15.62
N TYR A 8 -7.43 -5.71 15.25
CA TYR A 8 -7.86 -6.74 16.18
C TYR A 8 -6.63 -7.46 16.75
N TYR A 9 -6.48 -7.45 18.07
CA TYR A 9 -5.74 -8.45 18.81
C TYR A 9 -6.63 -9.70 18.95
N VAL A 10 -6.13 -10.86 18.57
CA VAL A 10 -6.87 -12.13 18.62
C VAL A 10 -6.02 -13.22 19.25
N GLU A 11 -6.53 -13.84 20.31
CA GLU A 11 -5.96 -15.07 20.86
C GLU A 11 -6.58 -16.28 20.17
N VAL A 12 -5.74 -17.26 19.88
CA VAL A 12 -6.10 -18.45 19.13
C VAL A 12 -5.62 -19.69 19.87
N ASP A 13 -6.52 -20.67 19.97
CA ASP A 13 -6.22 -22.00 20.49
C ASP A 13 -6.47 -23.04 19.40
N ASP A 14 -5.37 -23.54 18.83
CA ASP A 14 -5.39 -24.53 17.75
C ASP A 14 -5.70 -25.95 18.29
N ARG A 15 -5.82 -26.13 19.61
CA ARG A 15 -6.11 -27.43 20.26
C ARG A 15 -7.60 -27.72 20.38
N LEU A 16 -8.45 -26.71 20.23
CA LEU A 16 -9.90 -26.81 20.45
C LEU A 16 -10.64 -27.45 19.26
N SER A 17 -10.04 -27.48 18.08
CA SER A 17 -10.65 -28.01 16.85
C SER A 17 -9.58 -28.38 15.82
N SER A 18 -9.99 -28.94 14.67
CA SER A 18 -9.10 -29.15 13.52
C SER A 18 -8.73 -27.86 12.78
N TYR A 19 -9.32 -26.73 13.17
CA TYR A 19 -9.03 -25.40 12.63
C TYR A 19 -8.76 -24.42 13.77
N PRO A 20 -7.98 -23.35 13.53
CA PRO A 20 -7.72 -22.31 14.52
C PRO A 20 -9.00 -21.72 15.12
N VAL A 21 -9.13 -21.71 16.45
CA VAL A 21 -10.28 -21.14 17.16
C VAL A 21 -9.88 -19.86 17.86
N ALA A 22 -10.52 -18.75 17.52
CA ALA A 22 -10.37 -17.50 18.24
C ALA A 22 -11.06 -17.61 19.62
N THR A 23 -10.30 -17.44 20.69
CA THR A 23 -10.79 -17.52 22.08
C THR A 23 -10.99 -16.14 22.71
N ALA A 24 -10.30 -15.12 22.20
CA ALA A 24 -10.51 -13.72 22.53
C ALA A 24 -10.28 -12.85 21.29
N ALA A 25 -11.02 -11.75 21.18
CA ALA A 25 -10.81 -10.74 20.14
C ALA A 25 -11.10 -9.34 20.70
N GLN A 26 -10.15 -8.43 20.58
CA GLN A 26 -10.28 -7.05 21.04
C GLN A 26 -9.77 -6.07 19.98
N MET A 27 -10.54 -5.02 19.72
CA MET A 27 -10.11 -3.92 18.87
C MET A 27 -9.25 -2.94 19.69
N MET A 28 -8.07 -2.62 19.19
CA MET A 28 -7.09 -1.75 19.86
C MET A 28 -6.37 -0.89 18.83
N ASP A 29 -5.60 0.08 19.31
CA ASP A 29 -4.57 0.72 18.48
C ASP A 29 -3.59 -0.35 17.94
N THR A 30 -3.16 -0.22 16.69
CA THR A 30 -2.31 -1.23 16.03
C THR A 30 -1.01 -1.51 16.78
N ALA A 31 -0.35 -0.47 17.33
CA ALA A 31 0.90 -0.66 18.08
C ALA A 31 0.65 -1.34 19.42
N VAL A 32 -0.47 -1.02 20.08
CA VAL A 32 -0.88 -1.66 21.33
C VAL A 32 -1.24 -3.13 21.10
N ALA A 33 -2.00 -3.44 20.05
CA ALA A 33 -2.34 -4.81 19.66
C ALA A 33 -1.08 -5.65 19.41
N ARG A 34 -0.07 -5.07 18.74
CA ARG A 34 1.20 -5.74 18.47
C ARG A 34 1.99 -6.00 19.73
N ALA A 35 2.13 -5.02 20.60
CA ALA A 35 2.80 -5.20 21.89
C ALA A 35 2.12 -6.29 22.75
N ALA A 36 0.78 -6.33 22.75
CA ALA A 36 0.02 -7.37 23.45
C ALA A 36 0.23 -8.76 22.84
N ALA A 37 0.18 -8.88 21.51
CA ALA A 37 0.42 -10.14 20.81
C ALA A 37 1.84 -10.68 21.05
N ASP A 38 2.85 -9.81 20.99
CA ASP A 38 4.24 -10.17 21.26
C ASP A 38 4.41 -10.65 22.71
N ALA A 39 3.82 -9.94 23.68
CA ALA A 39 3.87 -10.32 25.10
C ALA A 39 3.18 -11.66 25.38
N TYR A 40 2.04 -11.93 24.73
CA TYR A 40 1.36 -13.22 24.81
C TYR A 40 2.24 -14.33 24.24
N ASN A 41 2.74 -14.14 23.01
CA ASN A 41 3.49 -15.15 22.27
C ASN A 41 4.82 -15.55 22.93
N GLN A 42 5.44 -14.65 23.69
CA GLN A 42 6.65 -14.97 24.48
C GLN A 42 6.42 -16.05 25.55
N LYS A 43 5.17 -16.24 25.99
CA LYS A 43 4.80 -17.16 27.07
C LYS A 43 3.73 -18.16 26.65
N ALA A 44 3.40 -18.22 25.37
CA ALA A 44 2.32 -19.04 24.86
C ALA A 44 2.61 -20.53 25.07
N ALA A 45 1.60 -21.27 25.53
CA ALA A 45 1.67 -22.72 25.57
C ALA A 45 1.69 -23.27 24.14
N PRO A 46 2.34 -24.43 23.89
CA PRO A 46 2.27 -25.09 22.59
C PRO A 46 0.82 -25.26 22.11
N GLY A 47 0.53 -24.86 20.87
CA GLY A 47 -0.82 -24.87 20.30
C GLY A 47 -1.68 -23.65 20.63
N THR A 48 -1.13 -22.63 21.30
CA THR A 48 -1.79 -21.33 21.52
C THR A 48 -0.93 -20.21 20.94
N ARG A 49 -1.57 -19.11 20.51
CA ARG A 49 -0.89 -17.93 19.96
C ARG A 49 -1.81 -16.72 19.95
N ALA A 50 -1.23 -15.53 19.92
CA ALA A 50 -1.92 -14.30 19.60
C ALA A 50 -1.52 -13.78 18.22
N MET A 51 -2.43 -13.09 17.54
CA MET A 51 -2.21 -12.46 16.24
C MET A 51 -2.81 -11.05 16.21
N VAL A 52 -2.27 -10.22 15.32
CA VAL A 52 -2.83 -8.91 14.99
C VAL A 52 -3.44 -9.00 13.60
N LEU A 53 -4.71 -8.62 13.47
CA LEU A 53 -5.46 -8.63 12.22
C LEU A 53 -5.96 -7.23 11.86
N SER A 54 -5.99 -6.92 10.57
CA SER A 54 -6.58 -5.68 10.07
C SER A 54 -8.07 -5.60 10.41
N SER A 55 -8.54 -4.41 10.80
CA SER A 55 -9.96 -4.17 11.09
C SER A 55 -10.84 -4.11 9.83
N ASN A 56 -10.26 -3.85 8.66
CA ASN A 56 -10.96 -3.87 7.37
C ASN A 56 -9.97 -4.09 6.20
N LEU A 57 -10.51 -4.33 5.00
CA LEU A 57 -9.75 -4.64 3.78
C LEU A 57 -8.82 -3.53 3.29
N LEU A 58 -9.07 -2.28 3.70
CA LEU A 58 -8.36 -1.09 3.20
C LEU A 58 -7.37 -0.51 4.21
N THR A 59 -7.28 -1.10 5.40
CA THR A 59 -6.46 -0.61 6.51
C THR A 59 -5.40 -1.65 6.85
N PRO A 60 -4.21 -1.58 6.21
CA PRO A 60 -3.13 -2.48 6.55
C PRO A 60 -2.63 -2.22 7.98
N ILE A 61 -2.22 -3.27 8.67
CA ILE A 61 -1.62 -3.21 10.02
C ILE A 61 -0.12 -2.90 10.01
N ASP A 62 0.48 -2.97 8.84
CA ASP A 62 1.89 -2.68 8.60
C ASP A 62 2.03 -1.73 7.40
N THR A 63 3.21 -1.14 7.26
CA THR A 63 3.53 -0.40 6.04
C THR A 63 3.55 -1.35 4.86
N VAL A 64 2.77 -1.04 3.83
CA VAL A 64 2.83 -1.73 2.53
C VAL A 64 3.85 -1.01 1.65
N PRO A 65 4.95 -1.67 1.24
CA PRO A 65 5.91 -1.06 0.33
C PRO A 65 5.27 -0.68 -1.01
N ALA A 66 5.78 0.38 -1.63
CA ALA A 66 5.38 0.74 -2.98
C ALA A 66 5.74 -0.38 -3.96
N LEU A 67 4.92 -0.56 -5.00
CA LEU A 67 5.18 -1.57 -6.03
C LEU A 67 6.38 -1.25 -6.95
N LYS A 68 7.01 -0.07 -6.78
CA LYS A 68 8.21 0.41 -7.51
C LYS A 68 8.11 0.27 -9.03
N HIS A 69 8.40 -0.90 -9.59
CA HIS A 69 8.41 -1.20 -11.02
C HIS A 69 7.03 -1.46 -11.62
N TYR A 70 5.98 -1.57 -10.81
CA TYR A 70 4.63 -1.77 -11.34
C TYR A 70 3.78 -0.51 -11.22
N ARG A 71 3.21 -0.09 -12.36
CA ARG A 71 2.16 0.94 -12.41
C ARG A 71 0.82 0.32 -12.76
N LEU A 72 -0.24 0.83 -12.13
CA LEU A 72 -1.60 0.57 -12.52
C LEU A 72 -1.86 1.27 -13.86
N VAL A 73 -2.34 0.54 -14.86
CA VAL A 73 -2.64 1.09 -16.19
C VAL A 73 -4.13 1.04 -16.54
N HIS A 74 -4.90 0.21 -15.84
CA HIS A 74 -6.35 0.10 -16.05
C HIS A 74 -7.08 -0.50 -14.83
N GLU A 75 -8.32 -0.08 -14.65
CA GLU A 75 -9.29 -0.64 -13.72
C GLU A 75 -10.62 -0.94 -14.41
N SER A 76 -11.27 -2.05 -14.07
CA SER A 76 -12.63 -2.34 -14.53
C SER A 76 -13.63 -1.34 -13.93
N PRO A 77 -14.76 -1.05 -14.61
CA PRO A 77 -15.80 -0.18 -14.07
C PRO A 77 -16.57 -0.82 -12.90
N THR A 78 -16.50 -2.14 -12.73
CA THR A 78 -17.19 -2.88 -11.67
C THR A 78 -16.32 -3.03 -10.43
N ASN A 79 -16.98 -3.14 -9.28
CA ASN A 79 -16.36 -3.41 -7.98
C ASN A 79 -16.58 -4.88 -7.57
N VAL A 80 -15.66 -5.42 -6.76
CA VAL A 80 -15.82 -6.72 -6.08
C VAL A 80 -16.94 -6.66 -5.04
N ILE A 81 -17.08 -5.50 -4.40
CA ILE A 81 -18.05 -5.27 -3.33
C ILE A 81 -19.26 -4.52 -3.91
N PRO A 82 -20.51 -4.90 -3.51
CA PRO A 82 -21.71 -4.19 -3.92
C PRO A 82 -21.68 -2.70 -3.60
N ALA A 83 -22.39 -1.91 -4.40
CA ALA A 83 -22.56 -0.48 -4.15
C ALA A 83 -23.19 -0.24 -2.76
N GLY A 84 -22.72 0.80 -2.06
CA GLY A 84 -23.23 1.17 -0.73
C GLY A 84 -22.48 0.56 0.46
N ALA A 85 -21.59 -0.42 0.26
CA ALA A 85 -20.79 -1.02 1.32
C ALA A 85 -19.62 -0.13 1.83
N GLY A 86 -19.41 1.04 1.22
CA GLY A 86 -18.39 2.00 1.63
C GLY A 86 -16.95 1.70 1.17
N TRP A 87 -16.73 0.64 0.38
CA TRP A 87 -15.41 0.30 -0.16
C TRP A 87 -15.38 0.35 -1.69
N ASP A 88 -14.43 1.10 -2.23
CA ASP A 88 -14.23 1.21 -3.69
C ASP A 88 -13.09 0.30 -4.17
N ILE A 89 -13.39 -1.00 -4.26
CA ILE A 89 -12.44 -2.03 -4.68
C ILE A 89 -12.83 -2.55 -6.07
N LYS A 90 -12.07 -2.12 -7.08
CA LYS A 90 -12.28 -2.51 -8.48
C LYS A 90 -12.05 -4.00 -8.70
N TYR A 91 -12.89 -4.62 -9.52
CA TYR A 91 -12.90 -6.06 -9.80
C TYR A 91 -11.64 -6.54 -10.50
N VAL A 92 -11.20 -5.79 -11.52
CA VAL A 92 -9.96 -6.03 -12.25
C VAL A 92 -9.06 -4.82 -12.12
N LYS A 93 -7.78 -5.07 -11.91
CA LYS A 93 -6.70 -4.09 -11.99
C LYS A 93 -5.60 -4.68 -12.87
N VAL A 94 -5.18 -3.92 -13.88
CA VAL A 94 -4.07 -4.31 -14.76
C VAL A 94 -2.86 -3.47 -14.42
N PHE A 95 -1.73 -4.14 -14.20
CA PHE A 95 -0.46 -3.50 -13.93
C PHE A 95 0.53 -3.79 -15.04
N GLU A 96 1.33 -2.80 -15.39
CA GLU A 96 2.48 -2.95 -16.28
C GLU A 96 3.76 -2.93 -15.44
N TYR A 97 4.68 -3.84 -15.76
CA TYR A 97 6.06 -3.77 -15.28
C TYR A 97 6.87 -2.81 -16.16
N VAL A 98 7.60 -1.89 -15.53
CA VAL A 98 8.51 -0.96 -16.19
C VAL A 98 9.84 -0.90 -15.45
N PRO A 99 10.96 -0.59 -16.14
CA PRO A 99 12.23 -0.32 -15.46
C PRO A 99 12.12 0.77 -14.39
N GLY A 100 11.31 1.81 -14.66
CA GLY A 100 10.99 2.88 -13.71
C GLY A 100 12.07 3.97 -13.67
N ALA A 101 11.64 5.23 -13.67
CA ALA A 101 12.56 6.36 -13.65
C ALA A 101 13.26 6.46 -12.28
N ARG A 102 14.54 6.84 -12.28
CA ARG A 102 15.37 6.94 -11.08
C ARG A 102 15.46 8.39 -10.61
N ILE A 103 15.18 8.64 -9.35
CA ILE A 103 15.21 9.97 -8.75
C ILE A 103 16.04 9.93 -7.47
N GLN A 104 17.03 10.80 -7.36
CA GLN A 104 17.83 10.93 -6.14
C GLN A 104 17.08 11.71 -5.06
N GLY A 105 17.06 11.18 -3.85
CA GLY A 105 16.48 11.84 -2.68
C GLY A 105 16.14 10.88 -1.55
N THR A 106 15.98 11.45 -0.36
CA THR A 106 15.60 10.75 0.87
C THR A 106 14.15 11.05 1.24
N GLY A 107 13.57 10.28 2.17
CA GLY A 107 12.21 10.49 2.65
C GLY A 107 11.16 9.77 1.81
N VAL A 108 10.02 10.43 1.57
CA VAL A 108 8.87 9.87 0.84
C VAL A 108 8.59 10.71 -0.39
N ILE A 109 8.52 10.08 -1.56
CA ILE A 109 8.02 10.69 -2.79
C ILE A 109 6.56 10.31 -3.01
N ALA A 110 5.75 11.27 -3.44
CA ALA A 110 4.32 11.09 -3.66
C ALA A 110 3.88 11.63 -5.03
N LEU A 111 2.87 10.99 -5.63
CA LEU A 111 2.20 11.43 -6.84
C LEU A 111 0.71 11.13 -6.75
N ASP A 112 -0.12 12.12 -7.03
CA ASP A 112 -1.57 11.92 -7.16
C ASP A 112 -1.91 11.42 -8.55
N LEU A 113 -2.79 10.43 -8.61
CA LEU A 113 -3.19 9.72 -9.82
C LEU A 113 -4.72 9.69 -9.92
N VAL A 114 -5.21 9.65 -11.15
CA VAL A 114 -6.61 9.40 -11.49
C VAL A 114 -6.66 8.17 -12.39
N SER A 115 -7.46 7.17 -12.03
CA SER A 115 -7.67 6.00 -12.88
C SER A 115 -8.65 6.28 -14.02
N ASN A 116 -8.74 5.35 -14.97
CA ASN A 116 -9.69 5.41 -16.08
C ASN A 116 -11.17 5.40 -15.63
N THR A 117 -11.45 4.99 -14.39
CA THR A 117 -12.80 5.07 -13.80
C THR A 117 -13.03 6.35 -12.98
N GLY A 118 -12.10 7.31 -13.03
CA GLY A 118 -12.18 8.57 -12.28
C GLY A 118 -11.81 8.47 -10.80
N ARG A 119 -11.33 7.31 -10.33
CA ARG A 119 -10.95 7.12 -8.94
C ARG A 119 -9.61 7.80 -8.67
N THR A 120 -9.54 8.64 -7.64
CA THR A 120 -8.31 9.30 -7.22
C THR A 120 -7.56 8.46 -6.19
N PHE A 121 -6.24 8.44 -6.27
CA PHE A 121 -5.38 7.82 -5.27
C PHE A 121 -3.97 8.41 -5.32
N THR A 122 -3.23 8.27 -4.22
CA THR A 122 -1.86 8.76 -4.14
C THR A 122 -0.89 7.57 -4.13
N TYR A 123 0.03 7.54 -5.10
CA TYR A 123 1.21 6.70 -5.02
C TYR A 123 2.19 7.31 -4.02
N LYS A 124 2.74 6.50 -3.10
CA LYS A 124 3.78 6.92 -2.17
C LYS A 124 4.89 5.88 -2.11
N GLN A 125 6.14 6.32 -2.17
CA GLN A 125 7.32 5.45 -2.04
C GLN A 125 8.30 6.05 -1.04
N ALA A 126 8.76 5.22 -0.09
CA ALA A 126 9.92 5.53 0.72
C ALA A 126 11.20 5.31 -0.08
N SER A 127 12.17 6.21 0.08
CA SER A 127 13.50 6.10 -0.50
C SER A 127 14.20 4.83 -0.02
N THR A 128 14.98 4.19 -0.90
CA THR A 128 15.87 3.09 -0.55
C THR A 128 17.27 3.52 -0.97
N ASP A 129 18.22 3.53 -0.03
CA ASP A 129 19.62 3.93 -0.28
C ASP A 129 19.78 5.31 -0.96
N GLY A 130 18.89 6.25 -0.64
CA GLY A 130 18.92 7.61 -1.21
C GLY A 130 18.30 7.73 -2.60
N GLU A 131 17.62 6.69 -3.09
CA GLU A 131 17.01 6.66 -4.42
C GLU A 131 15.51 6.28 -4.37
N PHE A 132 14.74 6.85 -5.30
CA PHE A 132 13.42 6.39 -5.69
C PHE A 132 13.45 5.78 -7.09
N ILE A 133 12.64 4.74 -7.29
CA ILE A 133 12.41 4.12 -8.61
C ILE A 133 10.91 4.15 -8.84
N VAL A 134 10.47 5.08 -9.69
CA VAL A 134 9.06 5.44 -9.83
C VAL A 134 8.48 4.96 -11.17
N PRO A 135 7.27 4.35 -11.18
CA PRO A 135 6.76 3.72 -12.40
C PRO A 135 5.80 4.58 -13.20
N TYR A 136 5.29 5.68 -12.64
CA TYR A 136 4.35 6.55 -13.35
C TYR A 136 5.09 7.73 -13.97
N SER A 137 4.81 8.02 -15.24
CA SER A 137 5.19 9.27 -15.88
C SER A 137 4.22 10.39 -15.52
N THR A 138 4.70 11.62 -15.42
CA THR A 138 3.85 12.83 -15.33
C THR A 138 3.53 13.40 -16.71
N THR A 139 4.31 13.06 -17.74
CA THR A 139 4.10 13.51 -19.12
C THR A 139 4.28 12.37 -20.12
N GLY A 140 3.48 12.37 -21.19
CA GLY A 140 3.62 11.43 -22.30
C GLY A 140 3.10 10.01 -22.06
N SER A 141 2.37 9.75 -20.95
CA SER A 141 1.74 8.44 -20.71
C SER A 141 0.74 8.09 -21.83
N PRO A 142 0.82 6.88 -22.42
CA PRO A 142 -0.18 6.40 -23.37
C PRO A 142 -1.44 5.84 -22.67
N TYR A 143 -1.41 5.66 -21.34
CA TYR A 143 -2.46 5.00 -20.58
C TYR A 143 -3.53 5.94 -20.05
N GLU A 144 -4.67 5.35 -19.67
CA GLU A 144 -5.82 6.05 -19.14
C GLU A 144 -5.68 6.36 -17.64
N VAL A 145 -4.83 5.63 -16.91
CA VAL A 145 -4.39 6.01 -15.56
C VAL A 145 -3.32 7.09 -15.69
N LYS A 146 -3.60 8.27 -15.14
CA LYS A 146 -2.81 9.48 -15.39
C LYS A 146 -2.42 10.18 -14.11
N ALA A 147 -1.24 10.80 -14.14
CA ALA A 147 -0.80 11.74 -13.12
C ALA A 147 -1.72 12.96 -13.07
N ALA A 148 -2.09 13.39 -11.87
CA ALA A 148 -2.84 14.61 -11.61
C ALA A 148 -1.92 15.81 -11.31
N GLY A 149 -0.61 15.67 -11.56
CA GLY A 149 0.40 16.69 -11.28
C GLY A 149 1.81 16.12 -11.32
N ARG A 150 2.71 16.77 -10.59
CA ARG A 150 4.13 16.38 -10.46
C ARG A 150 4.36 15.45 -9.28
N TYR A 151 5.46 14.70 -9.34
CA TYR A 151 5.96 14.07 -8.12
C TYR A 151 6.39 15.12 -7.13
N ARG A 152 6.21 14.85 -5.84
CA ARG A 152 6.61 15.72 -4.73
C ARG A 152 7.39 14.90 -3.71
N ILE A 153 8.56 15.38 -3.30
CA ILE A 153 9.26 14.80 -2.15
C ILE A 153 8.72 15.48 -0.88
N GLU A 154 7.98 14.72 -0.08
CA GLU A 154 7.27 15.22 1.11
C GLU A 154 8.23 15.95 2.05
N GLY A 155 7.82 17.11 2.56
CA GLY A 155 8.62 17.93 3.49
C GLY A 155 9.73 18.77 2.85
N THR A 156 9.99 18.66 1.54
CA THR A 156 11.08 19.40 0.87
C THR A 156 10.62 20.51 -0.07
N GLY A 157 9.37 20.45 -0.53
CA GLY A 157 8.85 21.35 -1.58
C GLY A 157 9.40 21.07 -2.99
N ARG A 158 10.28 20.07 -3.17
CA ARG A 158 10.81 19.68 -4.48
C ARG A 158 9.74 18.97 -5.30
N GLU A 159 9.47 19.50 -6.49
CA GLU A 159 8.57 18.92 -7.48
C GLU A 159 9.33 18.46 -8.73
N ILE A 160 8.93 17.33 -9.31
CA ILE A 160 9.66 16.67 -10.39
C ILE A 160 8.69 16.21 -11.47
N ASP A 161 8.97 16.58 -12.72
CA ASP A 161 8.34 16.00 -13.90
C ASP A 161 9.11 14.77 -14.36
N VAL A 162 8.39 13.71 -14.70
CA VAL A 162 8.95 12.43 -15.14
C VAL A 162 8.37 12.08 -16.52
N PRO A 163 9.16 12.15 -17.60
CA PRO A 163 8.68 11.78 -18.92
C PRO A 163 8.55 10.26 -19.04
N GLU A 164 7.58 9.80 -19.85
CA GLU A 164 7.35 8.38 -20.14
C GLU A 164 8.61 7.66 -20.65
N THR A 165 9.42 8.33 -21.45
CA THR A 165 10.69 7.76 -21.95
C THR A 165 11.66 7.42 -20.81
N ALA A 166 11.71 8.24 -19.76
CA ALA A 166 12.56 7.97 -18.60
C ALA A 166 12.07 6.76 -17.80
N VAL A 167 10.74 6.59 -17.68
CA VAL A 167 10.15 5.41 -17.05
C VAL A 167 10.50 4.13 -17.82
N MET A 168 10.29 4.16 -19.13
CA MET A 168 10.48 2.99 -19.99
C MET A 168 11.94 2.58 -20.15
N GLN A 169 12.87 3.53 -20.06
CA GLN A 169 14.31 3.27 -20.21
C GLN A 169 15.07 3.22 -18.87
N GLY A 170 14.39 3.48 -17.75
CA GLY A 170 15.01 3.48 -16.43
C GLY A 170 15.99 4.64 -16.19
N LEU A 171 15.75 5.79 -16.81
CA LEU A 171 16.66 6.94 -16.79
C LEU A 171 16.59 7.70 -15.47
N GLN A 172 17.69 8.36 -15.15
CA GLN A 172 17.73 9.32 -14.05
C GLN A 172 17.01 10.61 -14.41
N VAL A 173 16.22 11.15 -13.48
CA VAL A 173 15.44 12.37 -13.64
C VAL A 173 15.62 13.26 -12.41
N GLY A 174 15.94 14.53 -12.67
CA GLY A 174 16.02 15.60 -11.67
C GLY A 174 17.25 15.60 -10.78
#